data_AF-A0A936NTZ1-F1
#
_entry.id   AF-A0A936NTZ1-F1
#
_cell.length_a   1.000
_cell.length_b   1.000
_cell.length_c   1.000
_cell.angle_alpha   90.00
_cell.angle_beta   90.00
_cell.angle_gamma   90.00
#
_symmetry.space_group_name_H-M   'P 1'
#
loop_
_entity.id
_entity.type
_entity.pdbx_description
1 polymer ?
#
loop_
_entity_poly.entity_id
_entity_poly.type
_entity_poly.pdbx_seq_one_letter_code
_entity_poly.pdbx_strand_id
1 'polypeptide(L)' 'MADEREQLDSQRAAVRDHIEKYNRYKTSDPDAVNMALRTIKNCQAQIDKLKSRHPHWDSSWEDTWQP' A
#
# COMPACT_ATOMS: atom_id res chain seq x y z
N MET A 1 14.18 13.94 8.56
CA MET A 1 14.43 13.89 7.09
C MET A 1 14.77 12.47 6.62
N ALA A 2 15.20 11.54 7.50
CA ALA A 2 15.26 10.11 7.18
C ALA A 2 13.89 9.41 7.36
N ASP A 3 13.06 9.90 8.28
CA ASP A 3 11.86 9.21 8.75
C ASP A 3 10.74 9.09 7.70
N GLU A 4 10.56 10.11 6.85
CA GLU A 4 9.46 10.09 5.87
C GLU A 4 9.75 9.19 4.68
N ARG A 5 11.03 9.01 4.31
CA ARG A 5 11.40 8.07 3.25
C ARG A 5 11.27 6.64 3.74
N GLU A 6 11.71 6.36 4.95
CA GLU A 6 11.46 5.09 5.63
C GLU A 6 9.96 4.82 5.77
N GLN A 7 9.16 5.86 6.07
CA GLN A 7 7.70 5.76 6.10
C GLN A 7 7.13 5.38 4.73
N LEU A 8 7.59 6.00 3.64
CA LEU A 8 7.17 5.64 2.28
C LEU A 8 7.44 4.17 1.98
N ASP A 9 8.66 3.71 2.26
CA ASP A 9 9.07 2.33 2.00
C ASP A 9 8.30 1.34 2.89
N SER A 10 8.00 1.72 4.14
CA SER A 10 7.14 0.95 5.03
C SER A 10 5.70 0.84 4.51
N GLN A 11 5.11 1.93 3.99
CA GLN A 11 3.78 1.86 3.36
C GLN A 11 3.78 0.94 2.13
N ARG A 12 4.83 1.01 1.30
CA ARG A 12 4.97 0.12 0.13
C ARG A 12 5.12 -1.33 0.52
N ALA A 13 5.89 -1.63 1.56
CA ALA A 13 6.00 -2.99 2.11
C ALA A 13 4.63 -3.50 2.60
N ALA A 14 3.87 -2.67 3.33
CA ALA A 14 2.55 -3.03 3.80
C ALA A 14 1.56 -3.32 2.66
N VAL A 15 1.65 -2.57 1.55
CA VAL A 15 0.87 -2.84 0.33
C VAL A 15 1.21 -4.23 -0.22
N ARG A 16 2.49 -4.57 -0.39
CA ARG A 16 2.92 -5.90 -0.87
C ARG A 16 2.38 -7.04 -0.01
N ASP A 17 2.53 -6.92 1.31
CA ASP A 17 2.04 -7.93 2.27
C ASP A 17 0.52 -8.14 2.16
N HIS A 18 -0.24 -7.06 1.96
CA HIS A 18 -1.69 -7.15 1.87
C HIS A 18 -2.16 -7.62 0.49
N ILE A 19 -1.39 -7.40 -0.57
CA ILE A 19 -1.62 -8.02 -1.87
C ILE A 19 -1.44 -9.54 -1.78
N GLU A 20 -0.43 -10.01 -1.06
CA GLU A 20 -0.26 -11.45 -0.82
C GLU A 20 -1.44 -12.03 -0.04
N LYS A 21 -1.91 -11.34 1.01
CA LYS A 21 -3.11 -11.74 1.76
C LYS A 21 -4.36 -11.76 0.87
N TYR A 22 -4.55 -10.73 0.04
CA TYR A 22 -5.64 -10.70 -0.94
C TYR A 22 -5.57 -11.93 -1.84
N ASN A 23 -4.43 -12.20 -2.46
CA ASN A 23 -4.26 -13.36 -3.35
C ASN A 23 -4.46 -14.70 -2.64
N ARG A 24 -4.09 -14.81 -1.37
CA ARG A 24 -4.27 -16.01 -0.54
C ARG A 24 -5.73 -16.26 -0.17
N TYR A 25 -6.47 -15.20 0.17
CA TYR A 25 -7.82 -15.31 0.73
C TYR A 25 -8.95 -14.95 -0.23
N LYS A 26 -8.66 -14.50 -1.47
CA LYS A 26 -9.65 -14.04 -2.47
C LYS A 26 -10.80 -15.01 -2.75
N THR A 27 -10.62 -16.31 -2.53
CA THR A 27 -11.65 -17.33 -2.76
C THR A 27 -12.20 -17.98 -1.50
N SER A 28 -11.57 -17.77 -0.34
CA SER A 28 -11.83 -18.53 0.88
C SER A 28 -12.35 -17.68 2.05
N ASP A 29 -11.99 -16.41 2.11
CA ASP A 29 -12.37 -15.51 3.21
C ASP A 29 -12.64 -14.09 2.68
N PRO A 30 -13.91 -13.77 2.36
CA PRO A 30 -14.31 -12.45 1.87
C PRO A 30 -14.01 -11.30 2.86
N ASP A 31 -14.03 -11.56 4.17
CA ASP A 31 -13.76 -10.53 5.17
C ASP A 31 -12.26 -10.19 5.22
N ALA A 32 -11.40 -11.22 5.17
CA ALA A 32 -9.95 -11.01 5.05
C ALA A 32 -9.58 -10.26 3.76
N VAL A 33 -10.29 -10.53 2.66
CA VAL A 33 -10.15 -9.81 1.39
C VAL A 33 -10.52 -8.35 1.53
N ASN A 34 -11.70 -8.06 2.09
CA ASN A 34 -12.16 -6.69 2.31
C ASN A 34 -11.20 -5.92 3.22
N MET A 35 -10.68 -6.57 4.27
CA MET A 35 -9.67 -5.99 5.14
C MET A 35 -8.37 -5.70 4.39
N ALA A 36 -7.90 -6.62 3.55
CA ALA A 36 -6.70 -6.45 2.75
C ALA A 36 -6.84 -5.25 1.80
N LEU A 37 -7.94 -5.17 1.05
CA LEU A 37 -8.23 -4.07 0.13
C LEU A 37 -8.31 -2.72 0.84
N ARG A 38 -8.98 -2.67 2.01
CA ARG A 38 -9.08 -1.44 2.80
C ARG A 38 -7.71 -0.95 3.27
N THR A 39 -6.85 -1.86 3.74
CA THR A 39 -5.50 -1.49 4.16
C THR A 39 -4.65 -1.01 3.00
N ILE A 40 -4.70 -1.70 1.85
CA ILE A 40 -3.96 -1.28 0.64
C ILE A 40 -4.35 0.15 0.25
N LYS A 41 -5.66 0.44 0.17
CA LYS A 41 -6.16 1.79 -0.16
C LYS A 41 -5.69 2.85 0.84
N ASN A 42 -5.66 2.52 2.13
CA ASN A 42 -5.17 3.43 3.15
C ASN A 42 -3.66 3.70 3.00
N CYS A 43 -2.86 2.67 2.75
CA CYS A 43 -1.42 2.81 2.51
C CYS A 43 -1.14 3.65 1.26
N GLN A 44 -1.84 3.40 0.16
CA GLN A 44 -1.75 4.20 -1.07
C GLN A 44 -2.10 5.68 -0.82
N ALA A 45 -3.15 5.96 -0.05
CA ALA A 45 -3.48 7.34 0.31
C ALA A 45 -2.40 8.02 1.16
N GLN A 46 -1.68 7.28 2.01
CA GLN A 46 -0.54 7.82 2.77
C GLN A 46 0.68 8.05 1.87
N ILE A 47 0.94 7.13 0.93
CA ILE A 47 1.96 7.27 -0.10
C ILE A 47 1.70 8.53 -0.94
N ASP A 48 0.47 8.77 -1.37
CA ASP A 48 0.09 9.96 -2.13
C ASP A 48 0.33 11.25 -1.31
N LYS A 49 -0.05 11.27 -0.03
CA LYS A 49 0.25 12.40 0.86
C LYS A 49 1.75 12.64 1.02
N LEU A 50 2.53 11.58 1.14
CA LEU A 50 3.99 11.66 1.22
C LEU A 50 4.59 12.21 -0.08
N LYS A 51 4.19 11.68 -1.24
CA LYS A 51 4.66 12.13 -2.56
C LYS A 51 4.20 13.52 -2.92
N SER A 52 3.02 13.96 -2.45
CA SER A 52 2.57 15.35 -2.62
C SER A 52 3.49 16.36 -1.93
N ARG A 53 4.13 15.96 -0.82
CA ARG A 53 5.11 16.76 -0.08
C ARG A 53 6.52 16.62 -0.65
N HIS A 54 6.79 15.49 -1.31
CA HIS A 54 8.08 15.12 -1.88
C HIS A 54 7.94 14.74 -3.37
N PRO A 55 7.73 15.72 -4.27
CA PRO A 55 7.42 15.47 -5.68
C PRO A 55 8.57 14.82 -6.48
N HIS A 56 9.77 14.78 -5.90
CA HIS A 56 10.95 14.11 -6.48
C HIS A 56 11.01 12.61 -6.14
N TRP A 57 10.07 12.08 -5.35
CA TRP A 57 10.02 10.65 -5.06
C TRP A 57 9.35 9.87 -6.19
N ASP A 58 10.08 8.89 -6.70
CA ASP A 58 9.61 8.05 -7.80
C ASP A 58 8.32 7.32 -7.45
N SER A 59 7.43 7.21 -8.44
CA SER A 59 6.27 6.34 -8.38
C SER A 59 6.67 4.88 -8.47
N SER A 60 5.97 4.03 -7.73
CA SER A 60 6.11 2.59 -7.84
C SER A 60 4.76 1.93 -8.12
N TRP A 61 4.77 0.69 -8.61
CA TRP A 61 3.54 -0.01 -9.00
C TRP A 61 2.62 -0.27 -7.79
N GLU A 62 3.17 -0.38 -6.58
CA GLU A 62 2.41 -0.53 -5.32
C GLU A 62 1.51 0.68 -5.05
N ASP A 63 1.97 1.88 -5.43
CA ASP A 63 1.25 3.14 -5.20
C ASP A 63 -0.12 3.15 -5.91
N THR A 64 -0.27 2.35 -6.97
CA THR A 64 -1.46 2.34 -7.83
C THR A 64 -2.06 0.96 -8.04
N TRP A 65 -1.54 -0.07 -7.34
CA TRP A 65 -2.03 -1.43 -7.46
C TRP A 65 -3.53 -1.53 -7.17
N GLN A 66 -4.24 -2.27 -8.02
CA GLN A 66 -5.64 -2.62 -7.84
C GLN A 66 -5.85 -4.09 -8.22
N PRO A 67 -6.87 -4.77 -7.66
CA PRO A 67 -7.07 -6.21 -7.78
C PRO A 67 -7.57 -6.68 -9.15
#